data_AF-A0A067D4N3-F1
#
_entry.id   AF-A0A067D4N3-F1
#
_cell.length_a   1.000
_cell.length_b   1.000
_cell.length_c   1.000
_cell.angle_alpha   90.00
_cell.angle_beta   90.00
_cell.angle_gamma   90.00
#
_symmetry.space_group_name_H-M   'P 1'
#
loop_
_entity.id
_entity.type
_entity.pdbx_description
1 polymer ?
#
loop_
_entity_poly.entity_id
_entity_poly.type
_entity_poly.pdbx_seq_one_letter_code
_entity_poly.pdbx_strand_id
1 'polypeptide(L)'
;MHPVEPPWLHEFTGVMRNVYGPVTAAKTIYEDEQGYLIIISLPFADLKRVKVTWWNNLTHGVVKISSLSTACMPYIQRNDRTFKLTDPSPEHCPPGEFIREIPLPTRIPDDAKLEAYGDETGTGLEIMVPKHRVGPEEHEVFKFLTSET
;
A
#
# COMPACT_ATOMS: atom_id res chain seq x y z
N MET A 1 -5.00 16.19 -17.01
CA MET A 1 -4.26 15.38 -18.01
C MET A 1 -5.09 14.16 -18.30
N HIS A 2 -5.45 13.89 -19.55
CA HIS A 2 -6.11 12.63 -19.90
C HIS A 2 -5.05 11.52 -19.85
N PRO A 3 -5.24 10.45 -19.08
CA PRO A 3 -4.38 9.28 -19.16
C PRO A 3 -4.47 8.75 -20.59
N VAL A 4 -3.35 8.67 -21.29
CA VAL A 4 -3.26 7.92 -22.54
C VAL A 4 -3.47 6.45 -22.16
N GLU A 5 -4.51 5.85 -22.71
CA GLU A 5 -4.86 4.45 -22.45
C GLU A 5 -3.69 3.56 -22.92
N PRO A 6 -3.22 2.61 -22.10
CA PRO A 6 -2.14 1.73 -22.52
C PRO A 6 -2.57 0.89 -23.72
N PRO A 7 -1.73 0.70 -24.76
CA PRO A 7 -2.11 -0.04 -25.96
C PRO A 7 -2.60 -1.47 -25.69
N TRP A 8 -2.01 -2.12 -24.68
CA TRP A 8 -2.36 -3.47 -24.25
C TRP A 8 -3.75 -3.58 -23.62
N LEU A 9 -4.40 -2.47 -23.21
CA LEU A 9 -5.70 -2.55 -22.55
C LEU A 9 -6.80 -3.08 -23.47
N HIS A 10 -6.66 -2.88 -24.79
CA HIS A 10 -7.58 -3.42 -25.79
C HIS A 10 -7.45 -4.93 -26.00
N GLU A 11 -6.36 -5.54 -25.53
CA GLU A 11 -6.12 -6.98 -25.61
C GLU A 11 -6.90 -7.74 -24.51
N PHE A 12 -7.29 -7.03 -23.44
CA PHE A 12 -8.08 -7.59 -22.35
C PHE A 12 -9.58 -7.59 -22.66
N THR A 13 -10.24 -8.69 -22.29
CA THR A 13 -11.70 -8.87 -22.38
C THR A 13 -12.29 -9.19 -21.00
N GLY A 14 -13.62 -9.11 -20.88
CA GLY A 14 -14.31 -9.36 -19.62
C GLY A 14 -13.99 -8.34 -18.52
N VAL A 15 -13.95 -8.79 -17.26
CA VAL A 15 -13.77 -7.91 -16.08
C VAL A 15 -12.43 -7.17 -16.06
N MET A 16 -11.40 -7.71 -16.72
CA MET A 16 -10.06 -7.09 -16.77
C MET A 16 -10.05 -5.76 -17.52
N ARG A 17 -11.00 -5.51 -18.43
CA ARG A 17 -11.11 -4.21 -19.11
C ARG A 17 -11.54 -3.07 -18.19
N ASN A 18 -12.19 -3.40 -17.07
CA ASN A 18 -12.72 -2.41 -16.13
C ASN A 18 -11.70 -2.00 -15.06
N VAL A 19 -10.53 -2.65 -15.02
CA VAL A 19 -9.49 -2.41 -14.03
C VAL A 19 -8.15 -2.24 -14.72
N TYR A 20 -7.47 -1.14 -14.45
CA TYR A 20 -6.13 -0.89 -14.94
C TYR A 20 -5.38 -0.05 -13.92
N GLY A 21 -4.07 -0.30 -13.79
CA GLY A 21 -3.25 0.32 -12.76
C GLY A 21 -1.95 -0.44 -12.56
N PRO A 22 -1.08 0.05 -11.67
CA PRO A 22 0.17 -0.64 -11.38
C PRO A 22 -0.11 -2.01 -10.76
N VAL A 23 0.50 -3.06 -11.31
CA VAL A 23 0.40 -4.44 -10.80
C VAL A 23 1.09 -4.57 -9.44
N THR A 24 2.27 -3.95 -9.31
CA THR A 24 2.99 -3.83 -8.03
C THR A 24 2.39 -2.70 -7.20
N ALA A 25 2.10 -2.99 -5.94
CA ALA A 25 1.38 -2.12 -5.01
C ALA A 25 -0.04 -1.73 -5.49
N ALA A 26 -0.69 -2.60 -6.28
CA ALA A 26 -2.14 -2.50 -6.47
C ALA A 26 -2.83 -2.71 -5.12
N LYS A 27 -3.96 -2.04 -4.90
CA LYS A 27 -4.61 -2.05 -3.58
C LYS A 27 -6.12 -2.23 -3.69
N THR A 28 -6.68 -2.84 -2.66
CA THR A 28 -8.09 -2.78 -2.31
C THR A 28 -8.20 -2.36 -0.86
N ILE A 29 -9.20 -1.53 -0.54
CA ILE A 29 -9.47 -1.06 0.82
C ILE A 29 -10.86 -1.53 1.20
N TYR A 30 -10.95 -2.27 2.30
CA TYR A 30 -12.20 -2.62 2.96
C TYR A 30 -12.33 -1.81 4.25
N GLU A 31 -13.56 -1.62 4.72
CA GLU A 31 -13.85 -0.88 5.94
C GLU A 31 -14.86 -1.68 6.77
N ASP A 32 -14.62 -1.73 8.08
CA ASP A 32 -15.56 -2.25 9.07
C ASP A 32 -15.75 -1.21 10.20
N GLU A 33 -16.40 -1.58 11.31
CA GLU A 33 -16.60 -0.68 12.45
C GLU A 33 -15.30 -0.29 13.18
N GLN A 34 -14.27 -1.14 13.14
CA GLN A 34 -13.02 -0.94 13.87
C GLN A 34 -11.99 -0.15 13.05
N GLY A 35 -12.05 -0.22 11.72
CA GLY A 35 -11.01 0.35 10.89
C GLY A 35 -11.10 0.02 9.41
N TYR A 36 -9.93 0.04 8.78
CA TYR A 36 -9.71 -0.30 7.39
C TYR A 36 -8.81 -1.52 7.28
N LEU A 37 -9.10 -2.39 6.31
CA LEU A 37 -8.20 -3.43 5.84
C LEU A 37 -7.71 -3.05 4.44
N ILE A 38 -6.41 -2.80 4.30
CA ILE A 38 -5.79 -2.54 3.01
C ILE A 38 -5.10 -3.83 2.56
N ILE A 39 -5.55 -4.40 1.45
CA ILE A 39 -4.89 -5.53 0.80
C ILE A 39 -4.06 -5.00 -0.37
N ILE A 40 -2.79 -5.38 -0.44
CA ILE A 40 -1.83 -4.88 -1.41
C ILE A 40 -1.15 -6.04 -2.12
N SER A 41 -1.13 -6.01 -3.46
CA SER A 41 -0.33 -6.94 -4.24
C SER A 41 1.11 -6.46 -4.33
N LEU A 42 2.06 -7.32 -3.96
CA LEU A 42 3.50 -7.09 -3.99
C LEU A 42 4.25 -8.14 -4.83
N PRO A 43 3.82 -8.43 -6.08
CA PRO A 43 4.55 -9.36 -6.94
C PRO A 43 5.96 -8.83 -7.20
N PHE A 44 6.94 -9.73 -7.09
CA PHE A 44 8.36 -9.46 -7.32
C PHE A 44 8.93 -8.33 -6.45
N ALA A 45 8.35 -8.05 -5.27
CA ALA A 45 8.92 -7.10 -4.32
C ALA A 45 9.85 -7.81 -3.31
N ASP A 46 10.87 -7.10 -2.82
CA ASP A 46 11.64 -7.56 -1.66
C ASP A 46 10.83 -7.36 -0.38
N LEU A 47 10.10 -8.40 0.04
CA LEU A 47 9.28 -8.35 1.25
C LEU A 47 10.07 -8.06 2.53
N LYS A 48 11.37 -8.39 2.58
CA LYS A 48 12.21 -8.10 3.75
C LYS A 48 12.49 -6.61 3.89
N ARG A 49 12.30 -5.83 2.83
CA ARG A 49 12.52 -4.38 2.78
C ARG A 49 11.22 -3.58 2.74
N VAL A 50 10.07 -4.25 2.81
CA VAL A 50 8.79 -3.57 2.90
C VAL A 50 8.75 -2.77 4.21
N LYS A 51 8.46 -1.48 4.06
CA LYS A 51 8.24 -0.57 5.18
C LYS A 51 6.86 0.05 5.03
N VAL A 52 6.09 -0.03 6.12
CA VAL A 52 4.81 0.65 6.27
C VAL A 52 4.99 1.80 7.24
N THR A 53 4.62 2.99 6.81
CA THR A 53 4.57 4.20 7.65
C THR A 53 3.25 4.89 7.43
N TRP A 54 2.83 5.71 8.38
CA TRP A 54 1.61 6.50 8.22
C TRP A 54 1.78 7.89 8.83
N TRP A 55 0.95 8.82 8.37
CA TRP A 55 0.80 10.13 8.98
C TRP A 55 -0.62 10.63 8.76
N ASN A 56 -1.02 11.62 9.55
CA ASN A 56 -2.23 12.39 9.32
C ASN A 56 -1.90 13.71 8.64
N ASN A 57 -2.75 14.12 7.69
CA ASN A 57 -2.91 15.53 7.37
C ASN A 57 -4.11 16.10 8.16
N LEU A 58 -4.57 17.30 7.79
CA LEU A 58 -5.67 17.99 8.47
C LEU A 58 -7.00 17.22 8.40
N THR A 59 -7.24 16.45 7.34
CA THR A 59 -8.56 15.84 7.08
C THR A 59 -8.53 14.31 7.07
N HIS A 60 -7.39 13.69 6.79
CA HIS A 60 -7.29 12.23 6.67
C HIS A 60 -5.91 11.68 6.99
N GLY A 61 -5.88 10.36 7.23
CA GLY A 61 -4.67 9.58 7.34
C GLY A 61 -4.16 9.14 5.98
N VAL A 62 -2.84 8.97 5.87
CA VAL A 62 -2.17 8.42 4.70
C VAL A 62 -1.30 7.26 5.16
N VAL A 63 -1.51 6.10 4.55
CA VAL A 63 -0.62 4.94 4.69
C VAL A 63 0.36 4.93 3.53
N LYS A 64 1.65 4.82 3.83
CA LYS A 64 2.74 4.76 2.85
C LYS A 64 3.45 3.42 2.95
N ILE A 65 3.58 2.79 1.79
CA ILE A 65 4.37 1.59 1.57
C ILE A 65 5.60 1.99 0.76
N SER A 66 6.77 1.53 1.17
CA SER A 66 7.98 1.57 0.37
C SER A 66 8.66 0.22 0.35
N SER A 67 9.17 -0.19 -0.81
CA SER A 67 9.99 -1.39 -0.97
C SER A 67 10.80 -1.33 -2.27
N LEU A 68 11.50 -2.41 -2.60
CA LEU A 68 12.28 -2.59 -3.81
C LEU A 68 11.56 -3.56 -4.76
N SER A 69 11.30 -3.13 -5.99
CA SER A 69 10.90 -4.00 -7.09
C SER A 69 12.14 -4.76 -7.59
N THR A 70 11.99 -6.07 -7.71
CA THR A 70 12.98 -6.99 -8.29
C THR A 70 12.54 -7.54 -9.66
N ALA A 71 11.39 -7.07 -10.16
CA ALA A 71 10.90 -7.39 -11.49
C ALA A 71 11.78 -6.75 -12.58
N CYS A 72 11.65 -7.28 -13.80
CA CYS A 72 12.29 -6.73 -15.01
C CYS A 72 13.82 -6.54 -14.91
N MET A 73 14.49 -7.26 -14.02
CA MET A 73 15.95 -7.30 -13.95
C MET A 73 16.50 -7.80 -15.30
N PRO A 74 17.54 -7.17 -15.87
CA PRO A 74 18.08 -7.56 -17.18
C PRO A 74 18.54 -9.03 -17.24
N TYR A 75 18.97 -9.56 -16.10
CA TYR A 75 19.36 -10.96 -15.91
C TYR A 75 18.81 -11.50 -14.59
N ILE A 76 18.35 -12.75 -14.60
CA ILE A 76 17.96 -13.49 -13.39
C ILE A 76 18.64 -14.86 -13.37
N GLN A 77 18.93 -15.37 -12.17
CA GLN A 77 19.44 -16.74 -11.97
C GLN A 77 18.39 -17.64 -11.35
N ARG A 78 18.14 -18.81 -11.96
CA ARG A 78 17.23 -19.85 -11.45
C ARG A 78 17.79 -21.22 -11.81
N ASN A 79 17.89 -22.11 -10.82
CA ASN A 79 18.38 -23.49 -11.01
C ASN A 79 19.72 -23.53 -11.77
N ASP A 80 20.71 -22.77 -11.31
CA ASP A 80 22.06 -22.62 -11.90
C ASP A 80 22.11 -22.12 -13.36
N ARG A 81 20.99 -21.59 -13.87
CA ARG A 81 20.89 -21.00 -15.20
C ARG A 81 20.69 -19.50 -15.10
N THR A 82 21.32 -18.76 -16.01
CA THR A 82 21.10 -17.33 -16.19
C THR A 82 20.13 -17.09 -17.35
N PHE A 83 19.07 -16.33 -17.10
CA PHE A 83 18.09 -15.92 -18.09
C PHE A 83 18.22 -14.42 -18.35
N LYS A 84 18.19 -14.01 -19.62
CA LYS A 84 18.21 -12.60 -20.04
C LYS A 84 16.79 -12.15 -20.36
N LEU A 85 16.41 -10.94 -19.93
CA LEU A 85 15.16 -10.32 -20.34
C LEU A 85 15.14 -10.10 -21.86
N THR A 86 14.13 -10.66 -22.53
CA THR A 86 13.97 -10.58 -24.00
C THR A 86 12.75 -9.79 -24.43
N ASP A 87 11.78 -9.62 -23.54
CA ASP A 87 10.60 -8.80 -23.78
C ASP A 87 10.98 -7.31 -23.87
N PRO A 88 10.70 -6.63 -25.00
CA PRO A 88 10.99 -5.21 -25.18
C PRO A 88 10.02 -4.28 -24.43
N SER A 89 8.87 -4.78 -23.96
CA SER A 89 7.84 -3.99 -23.31
C SER A 89 7.19 -4.75 -22.13
N PRO A 90 7.97 -5.11 -21.09
CA PRO A 90 7.44 -5.86 -19.97
C PRO A 90 6.37 -5.07 -19.20
N GLU A 91 5.32 -5.76 -18.78
CA GLU A 91 4.15 -5.18 -18.10
C GLU A 91 4.37 -4.95 -16.59
N HIS A 92 5.38 -5.60 -16.01
CA HIS A 92 5.70 -5.49 -14.60
C HIS A 92 6.48 -4.20 -14.27
N CYS A 93 6.45 -3.83 -12.99
CA CYS A 93 7.20 -2.69 -12.48
C CYS A 93 8.71 -2.86 -12.78
N PRO A 94 9.40 -1.82 -13.29
CA PRO A 94 10.86 -1.85 -13.43
C PRO A 94 11.57 -2.14 -12.11
N PRO A 95 12.84 -2.59 -12.13
CA PRO A 95 13.61 -2.77 -10.90
C PRO A 95 13.91 -1.42 -10.26
N GLY A 96 13.88 -1.36 -8.93
CA GLY A 96 14.17 -0.14 -8.18
C GLY A 96 13.23 0.11 -7.02
N GLU A 97 13.51 1.18 -6.27
CA GLU A 97 12.67 1.58 -5.14
C GLU A 97 11.32 2.09 -5.63
N PHE A 98 10.25 1.65 -4.98
CA PHE A 98 8.92 2.19 -5.21
C PHE A 98 8.30 2.68 -3.91
N ILE A 99 7.43 3.68 -4.06
CA ILE A 99 6.65 4.26 -2.97
C ILE A 99 5.20 4.28 -3.42
N ARG A 100 4.29 3.87 -2.52
CA ARG A 100 2.85 3.96 -2.70
C ARG A 100 2.24 4.65 -1.50
N GLU A 101 1.57 5.78 -1.75
CA GLU A 101 0.78 6.49 -0.76
C GLU A 101 -0.71 6.20 -0.97
N ILE A 102 -1.41 5.93 0.13
CA ILE A 102 -2.78 5.48 0.18
C ILE A 102 -3.54 6.40 1.14
N PRO A 103 -4.29 7.40 0.64
CA PRO A 103 -5.14 8.20 1.49
C PRO A 103 -6.31 7.34 2.00
N LEU A 104 -6.65 7.49 3.27
CA LEU A 104 -7.84 6.91 3.89
C LEU A 104 -8.97 7.93 3.95
N PRO A 105 -10.24 7.50 4.10
CA PRO A 105 -11.36 8.42 4.25
C PRO A 105 -11.33 9.27 5.53
N THR A 106 -10.73 8.76 6.62
CA THR A 106 -10.65 9.46 7.92
C THR A 106 -9.22 9.59 8.41
N ARG A 107 -9.01 10.42 9.44
CA ARG A 107 -7.76 10.41 10.21
C ARG A 107 -7.60 9.09 10.95
N ILE A 108 -6.34 8.68 11.13
CA ILE A 108 -5.92 7.55 11.96
C ILE A 108 -5.75 8.08 13.39
N PRO A 109 -6.19 7.38 14.45
CA PRO A 109 -5.94 7.82 15.83
C PRO A 109 -4.45 8.05 16.10
N ASP A 110 -4.10 9.12 16.83
CA ASP A 110 -2.70 9.56 16.96
C ASP A 110 -1.81 8.53 17.70
N ASP A 111 -2.40 7.66 18.52
CA ASP A 111 -1.76 6.56 19.23
C ASP A 111 -1.95 5.18 18.56
N ALA A 112 -2.52 5.16 17.35
CA ALA A 112 -2.82 3.93 16.63
C ALA A 112 -1.56 3.11 16.34
N LYS A 113 -1.71 1.80 16.50
CA LYS A 113 -0.75 0.80 16.03
C LYS A 113 -1.34 0.11 14.81
N LEU A 114 -0.69 0.28 13.67
CA LEU A 114 -1.04 -0.47 12.46
C LEU A 114 -0.41 -1.85 12.56
N GLU A 115 -1.17 -2.85 12.13
CA GLU A 115 -0.70 -4.22 12.01
C GLU A 115 -0.55 -4.55 10.53
N ALA A 116 0.54 -5.20 10.16
CA ALA A 116 0.87 -5.49 8.77
C ALA A 116 1.36 -6.93 8.63
N TYR A 117 0.76 -7.69 7.72
CA TYR A 117 0.98 -9.12 7.55
C TYR A 117 1.29 -9.45 6.09
N GLY A 118 2.40 -10.14 5.85
CA GLY A 118 2.65 -10.75 4.55
C GLY A 118 1.83 -12.02 4.40
N ASP A 119 1.33 -12.29 3.19
CA ASP A 119 0.67 -13.56 2.91
C ASP A 119 1.67 -14.73 2.88
N GLU A 120 1.16 -15.97 2.98
CA GLU A 120 2.00 -17.17 3.00
C GLU A 120 2.83 -17.33 1.71
N THR A 121 2.33 -16.80 0.59
CA THR A 121 2.98 -16.90 -0.72
C THR A 121 4.07 -15.85 -0.93
N GLY A 122 4.14 -14.83 -0.06
CA GLY A 122 5.08 -13.73 -0.15
C GLY A 122 4.80 -12.78 -1.32
N THR A 123 3.54 -12.65 -1.75
CA THR A 123 3.11 -11.78 -2.84
C THR A 123 2.01 -10.79 -2.44
N GLY A 124 1.49 -10.88 -1.22
CA GLY A 124 0.48 -10.01 -0.66
C GLY A 124 0.95 -9.34 0.63
N LEU A 125 0.42 -8.15 0.90
CA LEU A 125 0.52 -7.46 2.17
C LEU A 125 -0.86 -7.00 2.61
N GLU A 126 -1.25 -7.39 3.81
CA GLU A 126 -2.45 -6.92 4.49
C GLU A 126 -2.06 -5.90 5.55
N ILE A 127 -2.76 -4.76 5.61
CA ILE A 127 -2.52 -3.72 6.61
C ILE A 127 -3.85 -3.41 7.29
N MET A 128 -3.93 -3.66 8.59
CA MET A 128 -5.04 -3.28 9.43
C MET A 128 -4.78 -1.90 10.03
N VAL A 129 -5.71 -0.97 9.79
CA VAL A 129 -5.59 0.42 10.20
C VAL A 129 -6.77 0.78 11.10
N PRO A 130 -6.55 1.07 12.40
CA PRO A 130 -7.61 1.53 13.29
C PRO A 130 -8.22 2.85 12.81
N LYS A 131 -9.52 3.03 13.01
CA LYS A 131 -10.21 4.31 12.82
C LYS A 131 -10.83 4.77 14.14
N HIS A 132 -11.07 6.08 14.27
CA HIS A 132 -11.84 6.61 15.40
C HIS A 132 -13.22 5.97 15.43
N ARG A 133 -13.66 5.53 16.61
CA ARG A 133 -15.00 4.97 16.77
C ARG A 133 -16.04 6.05 16.46
N VAL A 134 -17.11 5.65 15.80
CA VAL A 134 -18.24 6.54 15.55
C VAL A 134 -19.01 6.67 16.87
N GLY A 135 -18.77 7.76 17.60
CA GLY A 135 -19.43 8.07 18.88
C GLY A 135 -18.70 9.17 19.65
N PRO A 136 -19.33 9.77 20.68
CA PRO A 136 -18.65 10.76 21.52
C PRO A 136 -17.52 10.09 22.31
N GLU A 137 -16.28 10.54 22.08
CA GLU A 137 -15.14 10.22 22.94
C GLU A 137 -15.10 11.25 24.09
N GLU A 138 -15.21 10.77 25.33
CA GLU A 138 -15.03 11.61 26.52
C GLU A 138 -13.56 11.60 26.93
N HIS A 139 -12.95 12.78 27.01
CA HIS A 139 -11.54 12.94 27.39
C HIS A 139 -11.49 13.71 28.71
N GLU A 140 -10.84 13.15 29.74
CA GLU A 140 -10.67 13.80 31.03
C GLU A 140 -9.56 14.87 30.94
N VAL A 141 -9.88 16.12 31.32
CA VAL A 141 -8.89 17.21 31.36
C VAL A 141 -8.40 17.40 32.79
N PHE A 142 -7.13 17.09 33.04
CA PHE A 142 -6.46 17.46 34.28
C PHE A 142 -6.22 18.97 34.29
N LYS A 143 -6.98 19.71 35.10
CA LYS A 143 -6.69 21.12 35.38
C LYS A 143 -5.44 21.22 36.25
N PHE A 144 -4.39 21.84 35.73
CA PHE A 144 -3.31 22.37 36.57
C PHE A 144 -3.71 23.78 37.02
N LEU A 145 -4.23 23.91 38.24
CA LEU A 145 -4.39 25.22 38.87
C LEU A 145 -3.01 25.66 39.37
N THR A 146 -2.40 26.65 38.73
CA THR A 146 -1.26 27.36 39.31
C THR A 146 -1.77 28.15 40.50
N SER A 147 -1.37 27.77 41.71
CA SER A 147 -1.51 28.63 42.89
C SER A 147 -0.56 29.80 42.74
N GLU A 148 -1.09 30.99 42.45
CA GLU A 148 -0.39 32.23 42.72
C GLU A 148 -0.32 32.41 44.24
N THR A 149 0.89 32.51 44.78
CA THR A 149 1.17 33.24 46.03
C THR A 149 2.59 33.76 46.00
#